data_AF-A0A7C4GCA3-F1
#
_entry.id   AF-A0A7C4GCA3-F1
#
_cell.length_a   1.000
_cell.length_b   1.000
_cell.length_c   1.000
_cell.angle_alpha   90.00
_cell.angle_beta   90.00
_cell.angle_gamma   90.00
#
_symmetry.space_group_name_H-M   'P 1'
#
loop_
_entity.id
_entity.type
_entity.pdbx_description
1 polymer ?
#
loop_
_entity_poly.entity_id
_entity_poly.type
_entity_poly.pdbx_seq_one_letter_code
_entity_poly.pdbx_strand_id
1 'polypeptide(L)'
;MYLIYGSIALGLLAMIIVIYLTLNVIRENVDNIDMINIANYIKEAANAFIKRHYSAIFASILIITVLLMVFNVKLVLPFVIGASSSILAAYIGLRIAVEANVRTAYLAIKSPIKAFKLAFSGGSVVGLS
;
A
#
# COMPACT_ATOMS: atom_id res chain seq x y z
N MET A 1 22.48 -11.65 17.28
CA MET A 1 22.71 -12.05 15.88
C MET A 1 21.54 -12.85 15.31
N TYR A 2 21.08 -13.94 15.95
CA TYR A 2 19.88 -14.70 15.53
C TYR A 2 18.59 -13.87 15.39
N LEU A 3 18.36 -12.90 16.30
CA LEU A 3 17.19 -12.00 16.24
C LEU A 3 17.16 -11.10 15.00
N ILE A 4 18.33 -10.70 14.46
CA ILE A 4 18.43 -9.82 13.29
C ILE A 4 18.06 -10.60 12.01
N TYR A 5 18.54 -11.84 11.87
CA TYR A 5 18.14 -12.67 10.75
C TYR A 5 16.66 -13.06 10.82
N GLY A 6 16.15 -13.29 12.04
CA GLY A 6 14.72 -13.55 12.26
C GLY A 6 13.82 -12.38 11.83
N SER A 7 14.17 -11.14 12.16
CA SER A 7 13.36 -9.97 11.76
C SER A 7 13.35 -9.74 10.25
N ILE A 8 14.50 -9.91 9.59
CA ILE A 8 14.59 -9.81 8.12
C ILE A 8 13.74 -10.90 7.45
N ALA A 9 13.82 -12.15 7.94
CA ALA A 9 13.04 -13.26 7.42
C ALA A 9 11.53 -13.02 7.58
N LEU A 10 11.08 -12.50 8.73
CA LEU A 10 9.67 -12.16 8.96
C LEU A 10 9.19 -11.03 8.05
N GLY A 11 10.01 -9.99 7.81
CA GLY A 11 9.67 -8.91 6.88
C GLY A 11 9.51 -9.42 5.45
N LEU A 12 10.39 -10.32 4.99
CA LEU A 12 10.27 -10.96 3.68
C LEU A 12 9.02 -11.84 3.58
N LEU A 13 8.73 -12.61 4.64
CA LEU A 13 7.53 -13.44 4.70
C LEU A 13 6.25 -12.59 4.67
N ALA A 14 6.22 -11.46 5.38
CA ALA A 14 5.11 -10.50 5.33
C ALA A 14 4.90 -9.97 3.90
N MET A 15 5.98 -9.61 3.19
CA MET A 15 5.89 -9.16 1.80
C MET A 15 5.36 -10.24 0.85
N ILE A 16 5.72 -11.51 1.05
CA ILE A 16 5.15 -12.62 0.28
C ILE A 16 3.63 -12.72 0.52
N ILE A 17 3.19 -12.57 1.78
CA ILE A 17 1.75 -12.56 2.12
C ILE A 17 1.04 -11.37 1.48
N VAL A 18 1.64 -10.17 1.52
CA VAL A 18 1.11 -8.97 0.86
C VAL A 18 0.89 -9.21 -0.63
N ILE A 19 1.85 -9.82 -1.33
CA ILE A 19 1.73 -10.18 -2.75
C ILE A 19 0.56 -11.15 -2.94
N TYR A 20 0.49 -12.21 -2.14
CA TYR A 20 -0.58 -13.20 -2.22
C TYR A 20 -1.98 -12.56 -2.02
N LEU A 21 -2.15 -11.74 -0.98
CA LEU A 21 -3.42 -11.08 -0.68
C LEU A 21 -3.78 -10.05 -1.75
N THR A 22 -2.80 -9.31 -2.26
CA THR A 22 -2.97 -8.39 -3.40
C THR A 22 -3.51 -9.14 -4.61
N LEU A 23 -2.89 -10.26 -4.97
CA LEU A 23 -3.33 -11.11 -6.07
C LEU A 23 -4.75 -11.63 -5.85
N ASN A 24 -5.09 -12.03 -4.61
CA ASN A 24 -6.42 -12.48 -4.26
C ASN A 24 -7.48 -11.37 -4.46
N VAL A 25 -7.17 -10.14 -4.07
CA VAL A 25 -8.05 -8.98 -4.28
C VAL A 25 -8.25 -8.71 -5.77
N ILE A 26 -7.17 -8.53 -6.54
CA ILE A 26 -7.30 -8.07 -7.93
C ILE A 26 -7.93 -9.10 -8.87
N ARG A 27 -7.84 -10.40 -8.54
CA ARG A 27 -8.42 -11.50 -9.32
C ARG A 27 -9.94 -11.60 -9.21
N GLU A 28 -10.56 -10.99 -8.20
CA GLU A 28 -12.01 -10.95 -8.11
C GLU A 28 -12.55 -10.03 -9.21
N ASN A 29 -13.41 -10.56 -10.07
CA ASN A 29 -13.99 -9.84 -11.19
C ASN A 29 -15.25 -9.08 -10.76
N VAL A 30 -15.44 -7.90 -11.34
CA VAL A 30 -16.65 -7.09 -11.17
C VAL A 30 -17.36 -7.04 -12.50
N ASP A 31 -18.58 -7.56 -12.57
CA ASP A 31 -19.40 -7.57 -13.80
C ASP A 31 -20.54 -6.56 -13.69
N ASN A 32 -20.20 -5.31 -13.41
CA ASN A 32 -21.17 -4.21 -13.34
C ASN A 32 -20.51 -2.92 -13.87
N ILE A 33 -21.02 -2.42 -15.00
CA ILE A 33 -20.41 -1.29 -15.72
C ILE A 33 -20.46 0.02 -14.91
N ASP A 34 -21.55 0.27 -14.20
CA ASP A 34 -21.72 1.49 -13.40
C ASP A 34 -20.76 1.51 -12.22
N MET A 35 -20.61 0.37 -11.54
CA MET A 35 -19.64 0.22 -10.45
C MET A 35 -18.20 0.39 -10.93
N ILE A 36 -17.85 -0.16 -12.10
CA ILE A 36 -16.52 0.02 -12.71
C ILE A 36 -16.27 1.50 -13.04
N ASN A 37 -17.26 2.19 -13.61
CA ASN A 37 -17.13 3.62 -13.93
C ASN A 37 -16.88 4.47 -12.67
N ILE A 38 -17.63 4.24 -11.60
CA ILE A 38 -17.41 4.92 -10.31
C ILE A 38 -16.03 4.60 -9.74
N ALA A 39 -15.61 3.33 -9.80
CA ALA A 39 -14.29 2.92 -9.33
C ALA A 39 -13.15 3.60 -10.09
N ASN A 40 -13.31 3.80 -11.40
CA ASN A 40 -12.33 4.50 -12.22
C ASN A 40 -12.21 5.98 -11.83
N TYR A 41 -13.31 6.68 -11.54
CA TYR A 41 -13.25 8.05 -11.03
C TYR A 41 -12.54 8.14 -9.67
N ILE A 42 -12.81 7.20 -8.77
CA ILE A 42 -12.12 7.13 -7.46
C ILE A 42 -10.62 6.86 -7.67
N LYS A 43 -10.28 5.95 -8.57
CA LYS A 43 -8.88 5.62 -8.90
C LYS A 43 -8.14 6.80 -9.50
N GLU A 44 -8.79 7.57 -10.37
CA GLU A 44 -8.23 8.80 -10.92
C GLU A 44 -7.98 9.84 -9.82
N ALA A 45 -8.96 10.08 -8.96
CA ALA A 45 -8.82 10.99 -7.81
C ALA A 45 -7.70 10.54 -6.86
N ALA A 46 -7.59 9.24 -6.57
CA ALA A 46 -6.54 8.69 -5.73
C ALA A 46 -5.15 8.87 -6.37
N ASN A 47 -5.01 8.67 -7.69
CA ASN A 47 -3.75 8.91 -8.40
C ASN A 47 -3.36 10.40 -8.37
N ALA A 48 -4.33 11.31 -8.54
CA ALA A 48 -4.10 12.74 -8.43
C ALA A 48 -3.65 13.14 -7.01
N PHE A 49 -4.30 12.59 -5.99
CA PHE A 49 -3.94 12.78 -4.58
C PHE A 49 -2.51 12.32 -4.29
N ILE A 50 -2.14 11.08 -4.67
CA ILE A 50 -0.78 10.54 -4.48
C ILE A 50 0.23 11.45 -5.17
N LYS A 51 -0.01 11.82 -6.43
CA LYS A 51 0.94 12.65 -7.20
C LYS A 51 1.21 13.98 -6.50
N ARG A 52 0.17 14.62 -5.97
CA ARG A 52 0.32 15.87 -5.22
C ARG A 52 1.05 15.66 -3.88
N HIS A 53 0.62 14.70 -3.08
CA HIS A 53 1.22 14.45 -1.77
C HIS A 53 2.68 13.98 -1.86
N TYR A 54 3.00 13.08 -2.80
CA TYR A 54 4.34 12.53 -2.93
C TYR A 54 5.34 13.58 -3.40
N SER A 55 4.90 14.57 -4.19
CA SER A 55 5.76 15.71 -4.55
C SER A 55 6.21 16.51 -3.32
N ALA A 56 5.31 16.74 -2.35
CA ALA A 56 5.64 17.43 -1.11
C ALA A 56 6.51 16.56 -0.18
N ILE A 57 6.17 15.28 -0.04
CA ILE A 57 6.94 14.34 0.79
C ILE A 57 8.37 14.21 0.25
N PHE A 58 8.54 14.11 -1.06
CA PHE A 58 9.86 14.02 -1.69
C PHE A 58 10.72 15.25 -1.39
N ALA A 59 10.14 16.45 -1.46
CA ALA A 59 10.83 17.68 -1.06
C ALA A 59 11.25 17.65 0.42
N SER A 60 10.38 17.19 1.32
CA SER A 60 10.72 17.04 2.74
C SER A 60 11.85 16.03 2.99
N ILE A 61 11.85 14.90 2.27
CA ILE A 61 12.93 13.90 2.36
C ILE A 61 14.26 14.52 1.94
N LEU A 62 14.30 15.25 0.82
CA LEU A 62 15.53 15.91 0.37
C LEU A 62 16.06 16.91 1.39
N ILE A 63 15.19 17.75 1.96
CA ILE A 63 15.58 18.74 2.98
C ILE A 63 16.17 18.03 4.20
N ILE A 64 15.51 17.01 4.73
CA ILE A 64 15.98 16.27 5.90
C ILE A 64 17.29 15.53 5.59
N THR A 65 17.41 14.91 4.41
CA THR A 65 18.63 14.24 3.97
C THR A 65 19.82 15.20 3.93
N VAL A 66 19.66 16.41 3.38
CA VAL A 66 20.72 17.43 3.36
C VAL A 66 21.10 17.86 4.78
N LEU A 67 20.13 18.09 5.66
CA LEU A 67 20.40 18.41 7.07
C LEU A 67 21.20 17.29 7.75
N LEU A 68 20.81 16.02 7.55
CA LEU A 68 21.52 14.89 8.13
C LEU A 68 22.96 14.75 7.59
N MET A 69 23.25 15.14 6.35
CA MET A 69 24.63 15.18 5.85
C MET A 69 25.52 16.15 6.64
N VAL A 70 24.97 17.27 7.12
CA VAL A 70 25.72 18.26 7.90
C VAL A 70 25.89 17.83 9.35
N PHE A 71 24.84 17.28 9.98
CA PHE A 71 24.87 16.94 11.41
C PHE A 71 25.45 15.56 11.70
N ASN A 72 25.02 14.53 10.95
CA ASN A 72 25.47 13.15 11.16
C ASN A 72 25.20 12.26 9.93
N VAL A 73 26.22 12.12 9.08
CA VAL A 73 26.16 11.34 7.83
C VAL A 73 25.74 9.89 8.06
N LYS A 74 26.02 9.30 9.25
CA LYS A 74 25.66 7.90 9.55
C LYS A 74 24.15 7.66 9.57
N LEU A 75 23.34 8.70 9.77
CA LEU A 75 21.87 8.62 9.81
C LEU A 75 21.22 8.73 8.42
N VAL A 76 21.96 9.19 7.41
CA VAL A 76 21.41 9.41 6.07
C VAL A 76 20.89 8.10 5.46
N LEU A 77 21.70 7.03 5.51
CA LEU A 77 21.33 5.76 4.90
C LEU A 77 20.11 5.11 5.59
N PRO A 78 20.06 4.97 6.93
CA PRO A 78 18.85 4.49 7.62
C PRO A 78 17.61 5.34 7.33
N PHE A 79 17.75 6.66 7.27
CA PHE A 79 16.64 7.57 6.98
C PHE A 79 16.08 7.36 5.58
N VAL A 80 16.94 7.33 4.55
CA VAL A 80 16.49 7.16 3.15
C VAL A 80 15.85 5.79 2.96
N ILE A 81 16.40 4.73 3.56
CA ILE A 81 15.80 3.39 3.50
C ILE A 81 14.42 3.40 4.17
N GLY A 82 14.31 3.92 5.39
CA GLY A 82 13.05 3.97 6.12
C GLY A 82 11.97 4.80 5.41
N ALA A 83 12.34 5.98 4.92
CA ALA A 83 11.44 6.87 4.19
C ALA A 83 10.95 6.23 2.88
N SER A 84 11.85 5.58 2.13
CA SER A 84 11.50 4.88 0.88
C SER A 84 10.56 3.71 1.14
N SER A 85 10.85 2.89 2.15
CA SER A 85 9.98 1.77 2.54
C SER A 85 8.60 2.24 2.99
N SER A 86 8.51 3.33 3.77
CA SER A 86 7.23 3.88 4.22
C SER A 86 6.38 4.40 3.06
N ILE A 87 6.99 5.10 2.10
CA ILE A 87 6.29 5.57 0.90
C ILE A 87 5.79 4.38 0.07
N LEU A 88 6.62 3.35 -0.12
CA LEU A 88 6.22 2.15 -0.85
C LEU A 88 5.02 1.44 -0.19
N ALA A 89 5.05 1.28 1.13
CA ALA A 89 3.94 0.69 1.88
C ALA A 89 2.64 1.49 1.70
N ALA A 90 2.72 2.82 1.84
CA ALA A 90 1.58 3.71 1.65
C ALA A 90 1.02 3.63 0.21
N TYR A 91 1.90 3.53 -0.80
CA TYR A 91 1.51 3.42 -2.20
C TYR A 91 0.76 2.11 -2.49
N ILE A 92 1.30 0.99 -2.03
CA ILE A 92 0.71 -0.34 -2.19
C ILE A 92 -0.66 -0.36 -1.49
N GLY A 93 -0.69 0.08 -0.23
CA GLY A 93 -1.91 0.10 0.58
C GLY A 93 -3.04 0.91 -0.08
N LEU A 94 -2.75 2.12 -0.55
CA LEU A 94 -3.76 2.97 -1.19
C LEU A 94 -4.29 2.35 -2.49
N ARG A 95 -3.42 1.77 -3.33
CA ARG A 95 -3.86 1.12 -4.56
C ARG A 95 -4.76 -0.08 -4.29
N ILE A 96 -4.40 -0.92 -3.33
CA ILE A 96 -5.19 -2.10 -3.00
C ILE A 96 -6.49 -1.74 -2.30
N ALA A 97 -6.51 -0.70 -1.45
CA ALA A 97 -7.75 -0.19 -0.87
C ALA A 97 -8.75 0.26 -1.97
N VAL A 98 -8.28 1.02 -2.96
CA VAL A 98 -9.14 1.47 -4.08
C VAL A 98 -9.68 0.28 -4.88
N GLU A 99 -8.82 -0.69 -5.21
CA GLU A 99 -9.23 -1.88 -5.97
C GLU A 99 -10.16 -2.82 -5.17
N ALA A 100 -9.95 -2.94 -3.86
CA ALA A 100 -10.77 -3.77 -2.98
C ALA A 100 -12.18 -3.21 -2.79
N ASN A 101 -12.35 -1.88 -2.78
CA ASN A 101 -13.64 -1.23 -2.51
C ASN A 101 -14.74 -1.67 -3.49
N VAL A 102 -14.49 -1.53 -4.80
CA VAL A 102 -15.51 -1.87 -5.82
C VAL A 102 -15.84 -3.36 -5.83
N ARG A 103 -14.83 -4.22 -5.68
CA ARG A 103 -15.01 -5.67 -5.63
C ARG A 103 -15.76 -6.12 -4.39
N THR A 104 -15.49 -5.49 -3.25
CA THR A 104 -16.21 -5.73 -2.00
C THR A 104 -17.68 -5.34 -2.14
N ALA A 105 -17.96 -4.17 -2.71
CA ALA A 105 -19.33 -3.71 -2.95
C ALA A 105 -20.10 -4.65 -3.89
N TYR A 106 -19.46 -5.09 -4.98
CA TYR A 106 -20.05 -6.07 -5.90
C TYR A 106 -20.31 -7.42 -5.21
N LEU A 107 -19.36 -7.92 -4.42
CA LEU A 107 -19.53 -9.17 -3.68
C LEU A 107 -20.61 -9.06 -2.60
N ALA A 108 -20.84 -7.90 -2.01
CA ALA A 108 -21.84 -7.72 -0.96
C ALA A 108 -23.26 -8.01 -1.47
N ILE A 109 -23.52 -7.80 -2.77
CA ILE A 109 -24.78 -8.15 -3.43
C ILE A 109 -24.97 -9.67 -3.49
N LYS A 110 -23.88 -10.43 -3.68
CA LYS A 110 -23.92 -11.90 -3.86
C LYS A 110 -23.80 -12.64 -2.53
N SER A 111 -22.90 -12.21 -1.66
CA SER A 111 -22.52 -12.93 -0.45
C SER A 111 -21.78 -12.03 0.54
N PRO A 112 -22.38 -11.69 1.69
CA PRO A 112 -21.75 -10.88 2.73
C PRO A 112 -20.43 -11.50 3.24
N ILE A 113 -20.36 -12.83 3.36
CA ILE A 113 -19.15 -13.51 3.83
C ILE A 113 -17.99 -13.39 2.82
N LYS A 114 -18.28 -13.43 1.50
CA LYS A 114 -17.25 -13.21 0.47
C LYS A 114 -16.78 -11.75 0.47
N ALA A 115 -17.71 -10.80 0.58
CA ALA A 115 -17.40 -9.39 0.68
C ALA A 115 -16.50 -9.10 1.89
N PHE A 116 -16.84 -9.64 3.07
CA PHE A 116 -16.01 -9.51 4.27
C PHE A 116 -14.61 -10.08 4.07
N LYS A 117 -14.46 -11.29 3.52
CA LYS A 117 -13.15 -11.89 3.27
C LYS A 117 -12.29 -11.05 2.32
N LEU A 118 -12.90 -10.49 1.27
CA LEU A 118 -12.19 -9.64 0.32
C LEU A 118 -11.77 -8.31 0.97
N ALA A 119 -12.69 -7.65 1.70
CA ALA A 119 -12.40 -6.43 2.44
C ALA A 119 -11.29 -6.64 3.48
N PHE A 120 -11.37 -7.74 4.23
CA PHE A 120 -10.34 -8.12 5.20
C PHE A 120 -8.99 -8.39 4.54
N SER A 121 -8.98 -9.04 3.37
CA SER A 121 -7.75 -9.24 2.59
C SER A 121 -7.14 -7.91 2.14
N GLY A 122 -7.97 -6.98 1.64
CA GLY A 122 -7.54 -5.63 1.26
C GLY A 122 -6.98 -4.85 2.45
N GLY A 123 -7.65 -4.87 3.60
CA GLY A 123 -7.16 -4.23 4.83
C GLY A 123 -5.89 -4.87 5.38
N SER A 124 -5.75 -6.19 5.27
CA SER A 124 -4.55 -6.92 5.70
C SER A 124 -3.34 -6.56 4.84
N VAL A 125 -3.52 -6.28 3.54
CA VAL A 125 -2.42 -5.74 2.70
C VAL A 125 -1.91 -4.42 3.26
N VAL A 126 -2.81 -3.51 3.66
CA VAL A 126 -2.41 -2.21 4.24
C VAL A 126 -1.64 -2.40 5.56
N GLY A 127 -2.08 -3.33 6.42
CA GLY A 127 -1.45 -3.56 7.71
C GLY A 127 -0.13 -4.32 7.67
N LEU A 128 0.08 -5.17 6.66
CA LEU A 128 1.29 -5.99 6.51
C LEU A 128 2.38 -5.35 5.64
N SER A 129 2.03 -4.32 4.85
CA SER A 129 2.98 -3.57 3.99
C SER A 129 3.80 -2.58 4.81
#